data_AF-A0A521LUQ5-F1
#
_entry.id   AF-A0A521LUQ5-F1
#
_cell.length_a   1.000
_cell.length_b   1.000
_cell.length_c   1.000
_cell.angle_alpha   90.00
_cell.angle_beta   90.00
_cell.angle_gamma   90.00
#
_symmetry.space_group_name_H-M   'P 1'
#
loop_
_entity.id
_entity.type
_entity.pdbx_description
1 polymer ?
#
loop_
_entity_poly.entity_id
_entity_poly.type
_entity_poly.pdbx_seq_one_letter_code
_entity_poly.pdbx_strand_id
1 'polypeptide(L)'
;MPSRPGFAIIEHPWREPCPTPSPPLRMRPRPLPNGAPISTRRSPARDSRVTSPRPNSSRTARITSPDESRAKRFWRGRSSAFSAPNALPMPPDSQDPYTYPDSTVLRNKFGTRSANKLARLEYAATAARLDEMRRWPPLGHFDLEELKRLHGHIFQDVYDWAGSIRSVDIAKAGQMFCRPGFLVNEGKRLAEALATEKLLRGLDRTAVVDRLAEHYGDWNALHPFRDGNGRATREFFRQLAKQAGYEFDLTKIERSAWNEASARSFKGDTRPLRDVLAAAVRPDRST
;
A
#
# COMPACT_ATOMS: atom_id res chain seq x y z
N MET A 1 23.09 11.67 -32.58
CA MET A 1 21.68 11.22 -32.48
C MET A 1 21.25 11.33 -31.03
N PRO A 2 20.13 11.98 -30.69
CA PRO A 2 19.75 12.18 -29.30
C PRO A 2 19.27 10.85 -28.69
N SER A 3 19.82 10.52 -27.53
CA SER A 3 19.44 9.39 -26.68
C SER A 3 17.96 9.52 -26.28
N ARG A 4 17.14 8.55 -26.68
CA ARG A 4 15.74 8.46 -26.23
C ARG A 4 15.70 8.08 -24.74
N PRO A 5 14.89 8.75 -23.91
CA PRO A 5 14.81 8.46 -22.48
C PRO A 5 14.13 7.11 -22.26
N GLY A 6 14.63 6.34 -21.29
CA GLY A 6 14.05 5.06 -20.87
C GLY A 6 12.59 5.21 -20.47
N PHE A 7 11.79 4.18 -20.76
CA PHE A 7 10.35 4.11 -20.52
C PHE A 7 10.00 4.48 -19.07
N ALA A 8 9.45 5.68 -18.89
CA ALA A 8 9.09 6.21 -17.58
C ALA A 8 7.70 5.71 -17.16
N ILE A 9 7.61 5.22 -15.92
CA ILE A 9 6.34 4.91 -15.26
C ILE A 9 5.67 6.25 -14.91
N ILE A 10 4.44 6.46 -15.37
CA ILE A 10 3.66 7.66 -15.08
C ILE A 10 2.75 7.35 -13.88
N GLU A 11 3.26 7.54 -12.66
CA GLU A 11 2.41 7.45 -11.47
C GLU A 11 1.65 8.78 -11.23
N HIS A 12 0.33 8.73 -11.41
CA HIS A 12 -0.63 9.80 -11.17
C HIS A 12 -1.09 9.88 -9.68
N PRO A 13 -1.65 11.02 -9.24
CA PRO A 13 -1.32 11.64 -7.95
C PRO A 13 -1.99 10.99 -6.72
N TRP A 14 -1.27 11.10 -5.59
CA TRP A 14 -1.85 11.14 -4.26
C TRP A 14 -2.69 12.41 -4.11
N ARG A 15 -3.80 12.37 -3.34
CA ARG A 15 -4.71 13.51 -3.09
C ARG A 15 -4.05 14.88 -3.26
N GLU A 16 -4.37 15.58 -4.34
CA GLU A 16 -4.39 17.04 -4.30
C GLU A 16 -5.79 17.44 -3.78
N PRO A 17 -5.90 18.34 -2.78
CA PRO A 17 -7.21 18.88 -2.42
C PRO A 17 -7.81 19.55 -3.65
N CYS A 18 -9.02 19.14 -4.02
CA CYS A 18 -9.82 19.84 -5.01
C CYS A 18 -9.93 21.32 -4.60
N PRO A 19 -9.79 22.31 -5.51
CA PRO A 19 -10.15 23.68 -5.18
C PRO A 19 -11.60 23.69 -4.69
N THR A 20 -11.82 24.21 -3.49
CA THR A 20 -13.14 24.22 -2.86
C THR A 20 -14.13 24.96 -3.76
N PRO A 21 -15.34 24.43 -4.01
CA PRO A 21 -16.40 25.22 -4.62
C PRO A 21 -16.73 26.39 -3.68
N SER A 22 -16.87 27.59 -4.24
CA SER A 22 -17.25 28.79 -3.51
C SER A 22 -18.50 28.54 -2.66
N PRO A 23 -18.56 29.02 -1.41
CA PRO A 23 -19.68 28.73 -0.52
C PRO A 23 -20.97 29.34 -1.08
N PRO A 24 -22.12 28.63 -1.01
CA PRO A 24 -23.40 29.21 -1.36
C PRO A 24 -23.75 30.34 -0.39
N LEU A 25 -24.35 31.41 -0.94
CA LEU A 25 -24.85 32.58 -0.21
C LEU A 25 -25.69 32.15 1.01
N ARG A 26 -25.25 32.56 2.21
CA ARG A 26 -25.97 32.38 3.48
C ARG A 26 -27.35 33.02 3.42
N MET A 27 -28.41 32.20 3.43
CA MET A 27 -29.72 32.66 3.89
C MET A 27 -29.79 32.59 5.41
N ARG A 28 -30.21 33.71 6.03
CA ARG A 28 -30.33 33.90 7.48
C ARG A 28 -31.47 33.04 8.05
N PRO A 29 -31.31 32.40 9.23
CA PRO A 29 -32.42 31.73 9.89
C PRO A 29 -33.34 32.72 10.62
N ARG A 30 -34.66 32.44 10.58
CA ARG A 30 -35.69 33.10 11.40
C ARG A 30 -35.60 32.64 12.87
N PRO A 31 -36.02 33.48 13.84
CA PRO A 31 -35.93 33.14 15.26
C PRO A 31 -37.13 32.28 15.73
N LEU A 32 -36.87 31.40 16.70
CA LEU A 32 -37.90 30.70 17.48
C LEU A 32 -38.12 31.40 18.83
N PRO A 33 -39.35 31.39 19.39
CA PRO A 33 -39.65 32.10 20.64
C PRO A 33 -39.46 31.25 21.91
N ASN A 34 -39.34 31.99 23.00
CA ASN A 34 -39.05 31.62 24.39
C ASN A 34 -40.03 30.65 25.07
N GLY A 35 -39.52 29.93 26.08
CA GLY A 35 -40.31 29.31 27.15
C GLY A 35 -39.47 28.44 28.10
N ALA A 36 -39.21 28.92 29.32
CA ALA A 36 -38.55 28.23 30.44
C ALA A 36 -39.62 27.73 31.46
N PRO A 37 -39.30 27.23 32.68
CA PRO A 37 -38.19 26.40 33.19
C PRO A 37 -38.68 25.22 34.10
N ILE A 38 -37.75 24.60 34.85
CA ILE A 38 -37.89 23.91 36.17
C ILE A 38 -37.97 22.37 36.15
N SER A 39 -36.96 21.70 36.70
CA SER A 39 -37.04 21.08 38.05
C SER A 39 -35.81 20.24 38.38
N THR A 40 -35.30 20.50 39.59
CA THR A 40 -34.26 19.79 40.32
C THR A 40 -34.69 18.40 40.78
N ARG A 41 -33.75 17.45 40.89
CA ARG A 41 -33.66 16.54 42.04
C ARG A 41 -32.31 15.83 42.17
N ARG A 42 -31.91 15.71 43.44
CA ARG A 42 -30.69 15.17 44.04
C ARG A 42 -30.56 13.65 43.91
N SER A 43 -29.31 13.18 43.75
CA SER A 43 -28.52 12.17 44.52
C SER A 43 -29.25 11.25 45.53
N PRO A 44 -28.76 10.01 45.84
CA PRO A 44 -27.36 9.82 46.24
C PRO A 44 -26.64 8.48 45.94
N ALA A 45 -25.36 8.52 46.30
CA ALA A 45 -24.29 7.54 46.30
C ALA A 45 -24.62 6.14 46.82
N ARG A 46 -23.85 5.16 46.35
CA ARG A 46 -23.40 4.04 47.18
C ARG A 46 -21.97 3.63 46.86
N ASP A 47 -21.24 3.49 47.95
CA ASP A 47 -19.85 3.15 48.14
C ASP A 47 -19.75 1.62 48.33
N SER A 48 -18.74 0.98 47.73
CA SER A 48 -18.18 -0.27 48.26
C SER A 48 -16.89 -0.64 47.53
N ARG A 49 -15.76 -0.41 48.23
CA ARG A 49 -14.49 -1.10 48.06
C ARG A 49 -14.67 -2.59 48.27
N VAL A 50 -14.08 -3.44 47.43
CA VAL A 50 -13.54 -4.76 47.82
C VAL A 50 -12.32 -5.10 46.94
N THR A 51 -11.16 -5.03 47.59
CA THR A 51 -9.91 -5.82 47.51
C THR A 51 -9.45 -6.50 46.20
N SER A 52 -8.22 -6.15 45.82
CA SER A 52 -7.26 -6.92 45.01
C SER A 52 -6.92 -8.29 45.62
N PRO A 53 -6.48 -9.24 44.77
CA PRO A 53 -5.16 -9.83 45.00
C PRO A 53 -4.31 -9.97 43.71
N ARG A 54 -3.00 -9.79 43.86
CA ARG A 54 -1.92 -10.20 42.93
C ARG A 54 -1.04 -11.22 43.68
N PRO A 55 -0.11 -11.93 43.02
CA PRO A 55 -0.17 -12.54 41.69
C PRO A 55 0.24 -14.03 41.76
N ASN A 56 -0.24 -14.88 40.85
CA ASN A 56 0.31 -16.23 40.70
C ASN A 56 1.36 -16.25 39.58
N SER A 57 2.53 -16.76 39.92
CA SER A 57 3.69 -16.94 39.06
C SER A 57 3.49 -18.14 38.14
N SER A 58 3.47 -17.90 36.83
CA SER A 58 3.62 -18.97 35.84
C SER A 58 4.42 -18.46 34.65
N ARG A 59 5.71 -18.85 34.65
CA ARG A 59 6.60 -19.06 33.49
C ARG A 59 6.32 -18.20 32.26
N THR A 60 6.93 -17.02 32.20
CA THR A 60 7.23 -16.35 30.93
C THR A 60 8.29 -17.16 30.18
N ALA A 61 7.86 -17.92 29.17
CA ALA A 61 8.75 -18.43 28.16
C ALA A 61 9.41 -17.22 27.47
N ARG A 62 10.71 -17.07 27.69
CA ARG A 62 11.54 -16.05 27.08
C ARG A 62 11.61 -16.35 25.58
N ILE A 63 10.74 -15.72 24.80
CA ILE A 63 10.86 -15.69 23.34
C ILE A 63 12.15 -14.92 23.05
N THR A 64 13.22 -15.66 22.78
CA THR A 64 14.48 -15.12 22.27
C THR A 64 14.18 -14.29 21.03
N SER A 65 14.66 -13.05 21.00
CA SER A 65 14.55 -12.13 19.86
C SER A 65 14.93 -12.85 18.56
N PRO A 66 14.14 -12.75 17.49
CA PRO A 66 14.59 -13.22 16.18
C PRO A 66 15.88 -12.49 15.83
N ASP A 67 16.91 -13.28 15.59
CA ASP A 67 18.24 -12.85 15.16
C ASP A 67 18.14 -11.85 14.00
N GLU A 68 18.39 -10.56 14.31
CA GLU A 68 18.49 -9.43 13.37
C GLU A 68 19.42 -9.71 12.18
N SER A 69 20.30 -10.71 12.29
CA SER A 69 21.28 -11.10 11.29
C SER A 69 20.66 -11.79 10.07
N ARG A 70 19.41 -12.30 10.18
CA ARG A 70 18.75 -13.05 9.10
C ARG A 70 18.01 -12.15 8.10
N ALA A 71 17.41 -11.05 8.57
CA ALA A 71 16.75 -10.05 7.72
C ALA A 71 17.77 -9.20 6.91
N LYS A 72 18.96 -8.96 7.45
CA LYS A 72 20.01 -8.14 6.82
C LYS A 72 20.66 -8.78 5.58
N ARG A 73 20.44 -10.07 5.32
CA ARG A 73 21.20 -10.86 4.33
C ARG A 73 20.48 -11.03 2.97
N PHE A 74 19.21 -10.65 2.84
CA PHE A 74 18.39 -11.13 1.71
C PHE A 74 18.66 -10.42 0.37
N TRP A 75 18.88 -9.11 0.35
CA TRP A 75 19.21 -8.36 -0.88
C TRP A 75 20.69 -7.94 -1.02
N ARG A 76 21.46 -7.87 0.07
CA ARG A 76 22.89 -7.50 0.01
C ARG A 76 23.76 -8.51 -0.75
N GLY A 77 23.34 -9.77 -0.81
CA GLY A 77 24.12 -10.86 -1.40
C GLY A 77 23.76 -11.24 -2.84
N ARG A 78 22.75 -10.60 -3.45
CA ARG A 78 22.22 -11.04 -4.76
C ARG A 78 22.37 -10.02 -5.88
N SER A 79 22.90 -8.82 -5.62
CA SER A 79 23.33 -7.89 -6.68
C SER A 79 24.33 -8.52 -7.66
N SER A 80 25.07 -9.56 -7.26
CA SER A 80 26.01 -10.28 -8.14
C SER A 80 25.38 -11.44 -8.92
N ALA A 81 24.28 -12.04 -8.46
CA ALA A 81 23.65 -13.18 -9.14
C ALA A 81 22.59 -12.76 -10.19
N PHE A 82 22.34 -11.45 -10.35
CA PHE A 82 21.50 -10.89 -11.41
C PHE A 82 22.31 -10.44 -12.65
N SER A 83 23.64 -10.61 -12.64
CA SER A 83 24.50 -10.39 -13.82
C SER A 83 24.70 -11.70 -14.58
N ALA A 84 23.70 -12.08 -15.38
CA ALA A 84 23.99 -12.86 -16.59
C ALA A 84 24.49 -11.87 -17.66
N PRO A 85 25.62 -12.11 -18.35
CA PRO A 85 26.24 -11.14 -19.25
C PRO A 85 25.49 -10.92 -20.58
N ASN A 86 24.21 -11.26 -20.68
CA ASN A 86 23.43 -11.13 -21.92
C ASN A 86 21.92 -11.01 -21.65
N ALA A 87 21.50 -9.97 -20.92
CA ALA A 87 20.14 -9.48 -21.05
C ALA A 87 20.18 -8.34 -22.08
N LEU A 88 19.90 -8.67 -23.34
CA LEU A 88 19.71 -7.65 -24.36
C LEU A 88 18.52 -6.78 -23.92
N PRO A 89 18.66 -5.44 -23.84
CA PRO A 89 17.51 -4.57 -23.72
C PRO A 89 16.54 -4.89 -24.86
N MET A 90 15.23 -4.65 -24.64
CA MET A 90 14.24 -4.78 -25.71
C MET A 90 14.80 -4.14 -26.99
N PRO A 91 14.71 -4.82 -28.15
CA PRO A 91 15.25 -4.30 -29.39
C PRO A 91 14.72 -2.88 -29.61
N PRO A 92 15.52 -1.96 -30.19
CA PRO A 92 15.17 -0.54 -30.32
C PRO A 92 13.83 -0.27 -31.04
N ASP A 93 13.30 -1.28 -31.75
CA ASP A 93 12.04 -1.26 -32.50
C ASP A 93 10.87 -1.97 -31.78
N SER A 94 11.09 -2.53 -30.59
CA SER A 94 10.04 -3.18 -29.80
C SER A 94 9.22 -2.13 -29.05
N GLN A 95 8.06 -1.79 -29.59
CA GLN A 95 7.08 -0.96 -28.93
C GLN A 95 6.52 -1.63 -27.66
N ASP A 96 6.42 -0.88 -26.56
CA ASP A 96 5.73 -1.33 -25.34
C ASP A 96 4.27 -1.71 -25.70
N PRO A 97 3.89 -2.99 -25.57
CA PRO A 97 2.59 -3.48 -25.98
C PRO A 97 1.47 -2.93 -25.11
N TYR A 98 1.74 -2.16 -24.05
CA TYR A 98 0.71 -1.50 -23.23
C TYR A 98 0.41 -0.07 -23.67
N THR A 99 1.18 0.49 -24.61
CA THR A 99 1.04 1.87 -25.09
C THR A 99 0.36 1.95 -26.45
N TYR A 100 -0.15 3.14 -26.81
CA TYR A 100 -0.58 3.39 -28.19
C TYR A 100 0.63 3.44 -29.14
N PRO A 101 0.46 3.09 -30.44
CA PRO A 101 1.42 3.38 -31.50
C PRO A 101 1.99 4.80 -31.39
N ASP A 102 3.32 4.93 -31.46
CA ASP A 102 4.05 6.20 -31.37
C ASP A 102 3.74 7.07 -30.13
N SER A 103 3.32 6.46 -29.03
CA SER A 103 2.97 7.17 -27.79
C SER A 103 3.59 6.52 -26.56
N THR A 104 3.78 7.32 -25.52
CA THR A 104 4.09 6.84 -24.17
C THR A 104 2.84 6.64 -23.32
N VAL A 105 1.66 6.98 -23.84
CA VAL A 105 0.39 6.88 -23.12
C VAL A 105 -0.13 5.44 -23.18
N LEU A 106 -0.50 4.92 -22.01
CA LEU A 106 -1.07 3.58 -21.86
C LEU A 106 -2.42 3.49 -22.55
N ARG A 107 -2.67 2.38 -23.25
CA ARG A 107 -3.99 2.07 -23.81
C ARG A 107 -4.99 1.94 -22.67
N ASN A 108 -6.11 2.63 -22.81
CA ASN A 108 -7.11 2.80 -21.76
C ASN A 108 -8.52 2.81 -22.34
N LYS A 109 -9.49 2.43 -21.50
CA LYS A 109 -10.91 2.31 -21.87
C LYS A 109 -11.60 3.65 -22.19
N PHE A 110 -10.99 4.76 -21.80
CA PHE A 110 -11.48 6.11 -22.14
C PHE A 110 -11.08 6.56 -23.56
N GLY A 111 -10.24 5.80 -24.26
CA GLY A 111 -9.75 6.14 -25.60
C GLY A 111 -8.88 7.40 -25.64
N THR A 112 -8.40 7.90 -24.50
CA THR A 112 -7.61 9.13 -24.47
C THR A 112 -6.14 8.86 -24.74
N ARG A 113 -5.51 9.69 -25.59
CA ARG A 113 -4.06 9.71 -25.85
C ARG A 113 -3.33 10.87 -25.16
N SER A 114 -4.03 11.63 -24.32
CA SER A 114 -3.42 12.72 -23.54
C SER A 114 -3.04 12.18 -22.16
N ALA A 115 -1.75 12.21 -21.82
CA ALA A 115 -1.26 11.77 -20.52
C ALA A 115 -1.96 12.50 -19.35
N ASN A 116 -2.10 13.82 -19.46
CA ASN A 116 -2.76 14.63 -18.43
C ASN A 116 -4.26 14.32 -18.29
N LYS A 117 -4.94 14.01 -19.40
CA LYS A 117 -6.35 13.62 -19.36
C LYS A 117 -6.51 12.23 -18.74
N LEU A 118 -5.65 11.28 -19.13
CA LEU A 118 -5.62 9.94 -18.56
C LEU A 118 -5.41 10.00 -17.04
N ALA A 119 -4.46 10.82 -16.58
CA ALA A 119 -4.19 11.07 -15.16
C ALA A 119 -5.44 11.34 -14.34
N ARG A 120 -6.23 12.31 -14.79
CA ARG A 120 -7.40 12.81 -14.08
C ARG A 120 -8.52 11.77 -14.08
N LEU A 121 -8.75 11.12 -15.23
CA LEU A 121 -9.77 10.09 -15.39
C LEU A 121 -9.44 8.84 -14.56
N GLU A 122 -8.19 8.38 -14.62
CA GLU A 122 -7.72 7.25 -13.83
C GLU A 122 -7.83 7.55 -12.32
N TYR A 123 -7.41 8.74 -11.89
CA TYR A 123 -7.52 9.13 -10.48
C TYR A 123 -8.98 9.07 -10.01
N ALA A 124 -9.91 9.66 -10.76
CA ALA A 124 -11.32 9.66 -10.41
C ALA A 124 -11.91 8.24 -10.37
N ALA A 125 -11.64 7.41 -11.38
CA ALA A 125 -12.14 6.04 -11.46
C ALA A 125 -11.60 5.17 -10.31
N THR A 126 -10.28 5.21 -10.09
CA THR A 126 -9.64 4.40 -9.05
C THR A 126 -10.03 4.83 -7.63
N ALA A 127 -10.30 6.12 -7.40
CA ALA A 127 -10.76 6.61 -6.10
C ALA A 127 -12.13 6.04 -5.69
N ALA A 128 -13.07 5.94 -6.64
CA ALA A 128 -14.38 5.32 -6.39
C ALA A 128 -14.23 3.84 -6.01
N ARG A 129 -13.39 3.09 -6.74
CA ARG A 129 -13.12 1.67 -6.47
C ARG A 129 -12.45 1.44 -5.12
N LEU A 130 -11.48 2.26 -4.75
CA LEU A 130 -10.85 2.18 -3.43
C LEU A 130 -11.83 2.42 -2.28
N ASP A 131 -12.86 3.27 -2.48
CA ASP A 131 -13.91 3.47 -1.48
C ASP A 131 -14.84 2.25 -1.37
N GLU A 132 -15.23 1.65 -2.49
CA GLU A 132 -16.00 0.40 -2.52
C GLU A 132 -15.30 -0.72 -1.73
N MET A 133 -13.99 -0.83 -1.85
CA MET A 133 -13.17 -1.84 -1.17
C MET A 133 -13.16 -1.72 0.36
N ARG A 134 -13.56 -0.57 0.94
CA ARG A 134 -13.70 -0.45 2.40
C ARG A 134 -14.74 -1.41 2.97
N ARG A 135 -15.71 -1.82 2.14
CA ARG A 135 -16.80 -2.74 2.48
C ARG A 135 -16.53 -4.18 2.05
N TRP A 136 -15.36 -4.45 1.46
CA TRP A 136 -15.01 -5.81 1.07
C TRP A 136 -14.78 -6.71 2.28
N PRO A 137 -15.05 -8.02 2.15
CA PRO A 137 -14.57 -8.97 3.12
C PRO A 137 -13.03 -8.91 3.17
N PRO A 138 -12.43 -9.17 4.35
CA PRO A 138 -10.98 -9.26 4.47
C PRO A 138 -10.39 -10.26 3.47
N LEU A 139 -9.19 -9.96 2.98
CA LEU A 139 -8.38 -10.94 2.27
C LEU A 139 -8.05 -12.13 3.16
N GLY A 140 -7.92 -13.31 2.55
CA GLY A 140 -7.64 -14.56 3.27
C GLY A 140 -6.17 -14.94 3.25
N HIS A 141 -5.57 -14.98 2.06
CA HIS A 141 -4.31 -15.70 1.83
C HIS A 141 -3.08 -14.80 1.66
N PHE A 142 -3.29 -13.54 1.30
CA PHE A 142 -2.28 -12.54 0.97
C PHE A 142 -1.25 -13.09 -0.03
N ASP A 143 -1.76 -13.52 -1.18
CA ASP A 143 -0.97 -14.03 -2.29
C ASP A 143 -1.06 -13.15 -3.55
N LEU A 144 -0.37 -13.59 -4.61
CA LEU A 144 -0.35 -12.87 -5.87
C LEU A 144 -1.73 -12.83 -6.55
N GLU A 145 -2.58 -13.83 -6.34
CA GLU A 145 -3.94 -13.86 -6.92
C GLU A 145 -4.85 -12.83 -6.23
N GLU A 146 -4.74 -12.67 -4.91
CA GLU A 146 -5.44 -11.59 -4.22
C GLU A 146 -4.91 -10.22 -4.62
N LEU A 147 -3.59 -10.06 -4.77
CA LEU A 147 -3.02 -8.81 -5.27
C LEU A 147 -3.52 -8.49 -6.71
N LYS A 148 -3.62 -9.50 -7.58
CA LYS A 148 -4.25 -9.38 -8.91
C LYS A 148 -5.72 -8.99 -8.82
N ARG A 149 -6.48 -9.57 -7.88
CA ARG A 149 -7.88 -9.22 -7.65
C ARG A 149 -8.06 -7.78 -7.19
N LEU A 150 -7.20 -7.30 -6.28
CA LEU A 150 -7.19 -5.89 -5.85
C LEU A 150 -6.90 -4.99 -7.05
N HIS A 151 -5.83 -5.25 -7.79
CA HIS A 151 -5.48 -4.47 -8.97
C HIS A 151 -6.59 -4.49 -10.02
N GLY A 152 -7.16 -5.65 -10.29
CA GLY A 152 -8.30 -5.84 -11.20
C GLY A 152 -9.44 -4.91 -10.83
N HIS A 153 -9.88 -4.94 -9.57
CA HIS A 153 -10.97 -4.09 -9.12
C HIS A 153 -10.64 -2.59 -9.14
N ILE A 154 -9.44 -2.20 -8.72
CA ILE A 154 -9.02 -0.78 -8.69
C ILE A 154 -9.02 -0.19 -10.11
N PHE A 155 -8.53 -0.95 -11.10
CA PHE A 155 -8.28 -0.45 -12.45
C PHE A 155 -9.26 -0.96 -13.52
N GLN A 156 -10.29 -1.71 -13.14
CA GLN A 156 -11.23 -2.34 -14.09
C GLN A 156 -11.87 -1.36 -15.08
N ASP A 157 -12.09 -0.10 -14.70
CA ASP A 157 -12.69 0.91 -15.59
C ASP A 157 -11.66 1.67 -16.43
N VAL A 158 -10.37 1.47 -16.18
CA VAL A 158 -9.27 2.21 -16.81
C VAL A 158 -8.55 1.36 -17.86
N TYR A 159 -8.20 0.12 -17.51
CA TYR A 159 -7.32 -0.73 -18.31
C TYR A 159 -7.96 -2.09 -18.62
N ASP A 160 -7.79 -2.57 -19.86
CA ASP A 160 -8.24 -3.93 -20.23
C ASP A 160 -7.42 -5.02 -19.54
N TRP A 161 -6.15 -4.74 -19.24
CA TRP A 161 -5.22 -5.64 -18.55
C TRP A 161 -5.32 -5.54 -17.01
N ALA A 162 -6.35 -4.89 -16.47
CA ALA A 162 -6.51 -4.77 -15.02
C ALA A 162 -6.54 -6.14 -14.34
N GLY A 163 -5.55 -6.41 -13.49
CA GLY A 163 -5.41 -7.68 -12.76
C GLY A 163 -4.51 -8.70 -13.47
N SER A 164 -3.99 -8.38 -14.65
CA SER A 164 -3.00 -9.18 -15.37
C SER A 164 -1.58 -8.76 -15.01
N ILE A 165 -0.70 -9.74 -14.76
CA ILE A 165 0.73 -9.49 -14.57
C ILE A 165 1.36 -9.00 -15.88
N ARG A 166 2.37 -8.14 -15.77
CA ARG A 166 3.05 -7.58 -16.94
C ARG A 166 3.90 -8.62 -17.66
N SER A 167 4.07 -8.39 -18.97
CA SER A 167 4.89 -9.20 -19.87
C SER A 167 6.21 -8.52 -20.25
N VAL A 168 6.43 -7.27 -19.83
CA VAL A 168 7.63 -6.49 -20.16
C VAL A 168 8.42 -6.13 -18.91
N ASP A 169 9.73 -5.95 -19.08
CA ASP A 169 10.58 -5.37 -18.05
C ASP A 169 10.28 -3.89 -17.84
N ILE A 170 10.38 -3.44 -16.59
CA ILE A 170 10.17 -2.05 -16.20
C ILE A 170 11.21 -1.62 -15.17
N ALA A 171 11.52 -0.32 -15.19
CA ALA A 171 12.45 0.31 -14.27
C ALA A 171 11.87 1.61 -13.73
N LYS A 172 12.33 2.02 -12.55
CA LYS A 172 12.08 3.34 -12.00
C LYS A 172 13.40 3.94 -11.52
N ALA A 173 13.73 5.15 -11.99
CA ALA A 173 14.97 5.84 -11.65
C ALA A 173 16.24 4.97 -11.83
N GLY A 174 16.29 4.17 -12.90
CA GLY A 174 17.41 3.27 -13.20
C GLY A 174 17.44 1.96 -12.42
N GLN A 175 16.47 1.71 -11.53
CA GLN A 175 16.34 0.45 -10.80
C GLN A 175 15.33 -0.47 -11.52
N MET A 176 15.81 -1.61 -11.98
CA MET A 176 14.98 -2.65 -12.62
C MET A 176 14.19 -3.42 -11.57
N PHE A 177 12.88 -3.59 -11.78
CA PHE A 177 12.08 -4.48 -10.93
C PHE A 177 12.26 -5.96 -11.31
N CYS A 178 11.57 -6.87 -10.61
CA CYS A 178 11.60 -8.30 -10.91
C CYS A 178 11.30 -8.59 -12.41
N ARG A 179 12.00 -9.52 -13.06
CA ARG A 179 11.70 -9.80 -14.47
C ARG A 179 10.38 -10.57 -14.60
N PRO A 180 9.58 -10.37 -15.67
CA PRO A 180 8.28 -11.03 -15.87
C PRO A 180 8.30 -12.55 -15.64
N GLY A 181 9.33 -13.23 -16.15
CA GLY A 181 9.46 -14.69 -16.04
C GLY A 181 9.61 -15.22 -14.61
N PHE A 182 9.93 -14.37 -13.63
CA PHE A 182 10.07 -14.75 -12.23
C PHE A 182 8.91 -14.29 -11.34
N LEU A 183 7.96 -13.49 -11.86
CA LEU A 183 6.90 -12.87 -11.05
C LEU A 183 6.06 -13.88 -10.28
N VAL A 184 5.68 -14.98 -10.92
CA VAL A 184 4.82 -16.01 -10.29
C VAL A 184 5.57 -16.73 -9.16
N ASN A 185 6.80 -17.17 -9.42
CA ASN A 185 7.59 -17.91 -8.44
C ASN A 185 7.99 -17.03 -7.25
N GLU A 186 8.42 -15.78 -7.50
CA GLU A 186 8.75 -14.84 -6.43
C GLU A 186 7.50 -14.43 -5.65
N GLY A 187 6.37 -14.17 -6.32
CA GLY A 187 5.10 -13.89 -5.66
C GLY A 187 4.67 -15.02 -4.72
N LYS A 188 4.81 -16.28 -5.15
CA LYS A 188 4.56 -17.46 -4.30
C LYS A 188 5.48 -17.48 -3.08
N ARG A 189 6.78 -17.28 -3.27
CA ARG A 189 7.77 -17.25 -2.17
C ARG A 189 7.45 -16.15 -1.15
N LEU A 190 7.03 -14.97 -1.60
CA LEU A 190 6.65 -13.86 -0.72
C LEU A 190 5.36 -14.15 0.06
N ALA A 191 4.37 -14.77 -0.57
CA ALA A 191 3.14 -15.20 0.09
C ALA A 191 3.42 -16.27 1.17
N GLU A 192 4.27 -17.25 0.88
CA GLU A 192 4.69 -18.28 1.84
C GLU A 192 5.41 -17.69 3.06
N ALA A 193 6.23 -16.65 2.85
CA ALA A 193 6.89 -15.94 3.94
C ALA A 193 5.87 -15.25 4.88
N LEU A 194 4.88 -14.54 4.32
CA LEU A 194 3.80 -13.93 5.09
C LEU A 194 2.97 -14.99 5.84
N ALA A 195 2.64 -16.09 5.19
CA ALA A 195 1.85 -17.17 5.78
C ALA A 195 2.59 -17.84 6.96
N THR A 196 3.91 -18.05 6.84
CA THR A 196 4.76 -18.61 7.91
C THR A 196 4.76 -17.72 9.15
N GLU A 197 4.63 -16.41 8.97
CA GLU A 197 4.52 -15.42 10.04
C GLU A 197 3.07 -15.19 10.51
N LYS A 198 2.16 -16.13 10.21
CA LYS A 198 0.74 -16.08 10.59
C LYS A 198 0.06 -14.78 10.14
N LEU A 199 0.47 -14.24 9.00
CA LEU A 199 -0.04 -12.97 8.47
C LEU A 199 0.08 -11.83 9.49
N LEU A 200 1.18 -11.82 10.25
CA LEU A 200 1.56 -10.84 11.26
C LEU A 200 0.62 -10.76 12.48
N ARG A 201 -0.32 -11.71 12.63
CA ARG A 201 -1.26 -11.72 13.77
C ARG A 201 -0.55 -12.05 15.08
N GLY A 202 -0.97 -11.38 16.15
CA GLY A 202 -0.47 -11.61 17.51
C GLY A 202 0.90 -10.99 17.81
N LEU A 203 1.44 -10.21 16.87
CA LEU A 203 2.63 -9.40 17.08
C LEU A 203 2.26 -8.07 17.76
N ASP A 204 3.18 -7.50 18.54
CA ASP A 204 3.02 -6.14 19.05
C ASP A 204 3.23 -5.08 17.96
N ARG A 205 2.95 -3.82 18.28
CA ARG A 205 3.00 -2.73 17.29
C ARG A 205 4.39 -2.58 16.68
N THR A 206 5.45 -2.69 17.49
CA THR A 206 6.82 -2.50 17.03
C THR A 206 7.18 -3.62 16.06
N ALA A 207 6.90 -4.87 16.43
CA ALA A 207 7.13 -6.02 15.60
C ALA A 207 6.32 -5.97 14.29
N VAL A 208 5.04 -5.59 14.34
CA VAL A 208 4.21 -5.44 13.12
C VAL A 208 4.79 -4.39 12.19
N VAL A 209 5.21 -3.23 12.70
CA VAL A 209 5.80 -2.17 11.87
C VAL A 209 7.10 -2.66 11.19
N ASP A 210 7.94 -3.37 11.93
CA ASP A 210 9.19 -3.93 11.39
C ASP A 210 8.90 -4.94 10.27
N ARG A 211 8.01 -5.91 10.52
CA ARG A 211 7.65 -6.92 9.52
C ARG A 211 6.94 -6.30 8.30
N LEU A 212 6.04 -5.33 8.50
CA LEU A 212 5.38 -4.62 7.41
C LEU A 212 6.38 -3.90 6.51
N ALA A 213 7.41 -3.25 7.08
CA ALA A 213 8.43 -2.55 6.30
C ALA A 213 9.23 -3.50 5.39
N GLU A 214 9.60 -4.68 5.90
CA GLU A 214 10.30 -5.70 5.14
C GLU A 214 9.42 -6.28 4.02
N HIS A 215 8.25 -6.80 4.37
CA HIS A 215 7.35 -7.42 3.40
C HIS A 215 6.88 -6.40 2.36
N TYR A 216 6.56 -5.16 2.75
CA TYR A 216 6.18 -4.12 1.81
C TYR A 216 7.31 -3.85 0.81
N GLY A 217 8.56 -3.76 1.28
CA GLY A 217 9.73 -3.58 0.43
C GLY A 217 9.88 -4.67 -0.63
N ASP A 218 9.72 -5.93 -0.22
CA ASP A 218 9.82 -7.08 -1.12
C ASP A 218 8.68 -7.12 -2.15
N TRP A 219 7.43 -6.92 -1.73
CA TRP A 219 6.29 -6.87 -2.64
C TRP A 219 6.33 -5.65 -3.57
N ASN A 220 6.88 -4.52 -3.12
CA ASN A 220 7.11 -3.35 -3.97
C ASN A 220 8.19 -3.60 -5.02
N ALA A 221 9.22 -4.40 -4.69
CA ALA A 221 10.27 -4.83 -5.62
C ALA A 221 9.77 -5.87 -6.66
N LEU A 222 8.78 -6.69 -6.29
CA LEU A 222 8.11 -7.62 -7.20
C LEU A 222 7.47 -6.85 -8.39
N HIS A 223 6.75 -5.76 -8.10
CA HIS A 223 6.16 -4.86 -9.10
C HIS A 223 5.45 -5.60 -10.26
N PRO A 224 4.43 -6.42 -9.97
CA PRO A 224 3.92 -7.41 -10.93
C PRO A 224 3.08 -6.85 -12.07
N PHE A 225 2.59 -5.61 -11.99
CA PHE A 225 1.71 -5.00 -12.99
C PHE A 225 2.45 -3.97 -13.85
N ARG A 226 1.88 -3.58 -14.99
CA ARG A 226 2.47 -2.56 -15.88
C ARG A 226 2.41 -1.15 -15.25
N ASP A 227 1.31 -0.82 -14.59
CA ASP A 227 1.12 0.39 -13.80
C ASP A 227 0.26 0.03 -12.58
N GLY A 228 0.05 0.96 -11.64
CA GLY A 228 -0.87 0.78 -10.53
C GLY A 228 -0.32 -0.02 -9.35
N ASN A 229 0.91 -0.53 -9.44
CA ASN A 229 1.58 -1.33 -8.40
C ASN A 229 1.53 -0.66 -7.03
N GLY A 230 1.91 0.61 -6.92
CA GLY A 230 1.89 1.31 -5.64
C GLY A 230 0.52 1.34 -4.99
N ARG A 231 -0.56 1.54 -5.76
CA ARG A 231 -1.95 1.58 -5.25
C ARG A 231 -2.41 0.20 -4.79
N ALA A 232 -2.19 -0.83 -5.62
CA ALA A 232 -2.55 -2.20 -5.28
C ALA A 232 -1.78 -2.72 -4.05
N THR A 233 -0.46 -2.54 -4.01
CA THR A 233 0.38 -2.98 -2.88
C THR A 233 0.02 -2.23 -1.59
N ARG A 234 -0.23 -0.93 -1.63
CA ARG A 234 -0.67 -0.20 -0.42
C ARG A 234 -2.00 -0.71 0.12
N GLU A 235 -2.96 -0.96 -0.75
CA GLU A 235 -4.26 -1.50 -0.34
C GLU A 235 -4.13 -2.92 0.22
N PHE A 236 -3.30 -3.76 -0.40
CA PHE A 236 -2.95 -5.08 0.10
C PHE A 236 -2.39 -5.03 1.53
N PHE A 237 -1.40 -4.17 1.78
CA PHE A 237 -0.80 -4.03 3.11
C PHE A 237 -1.70 -3.31 4.12
N ARG A 238 -2.61 -2.43 3.67
CA ARG A 238 -3.65 -1.84 4.53
C ARG A 238 -4.58 -2.93 5.07
N GLN A 239 -5.00 -3.87 4.23
CA GLN A 239 -5.85 -4.99 4.67
C GLN A 239 -5.07 -5.99 5.53
N LEU A 240 -3.79 -6.22 5.25
CA LEU A 240 -2.92 -7.06 6.08
C LEU A 240 -2.78 -6.50 7.50
N ALA A 241 -2.47 -5.21 7.62
CA ALA A 241 -2.39 -4.52 8.90
C ALA A 241 -3.70 -4.63 9.67
N LYS A 242 -4.83 -4.40 8.99
CA LYS A 242 -6.17 -4.50 9.60
C LYS A 242 -6.42 -5.90 10.17
N GLN A 243 -6.09 -6.94 9.42
CA GLN A 243 -6.20 -8.32 9.87
C GLN A 243 -5.29 -8.64 11.08
N ALA A 244 -4.14 -7.96 11.19
CA ALA A 244 -3.25 -8.07 12.33
C ALA A 244 -3.71 -7.25 13.56
N GLY A 245 -4.85 -6.54 13.49
CA GLY A 245 -5.36 -5.69 14.57
C GLY A 245 -4.82 -4.26 14.54
N TYR A 246 -4.34 -3.80 13.39
CA TYR A 246 -3.74 -2.47 13.23
C TYR A 246 -4.40 -1.68 12.08
N GLU A 247 -4.61 -0.40 12.29
CA GLU A 247 -4.97 0.51 11.21
C GLU A 247 -3.71 1.09 10.57
N PHE A 248 -3.75 1.21 9.24
CA PHE A 248 -2.73 1.88 8.46
C PHE A 248 -3.26 3.23 7.93
N ASP A 249 -2.96 4.33 8.65
CA ASP A 249 -3.40 5.67 8.30
C ASP A 249 -2.43 6.35 7.32
N LEU A 250 -2.70 6.14 6.03
CA LEU A 250 -1.91 6.73 4.95
C LEU A 250 -1.93 8.27 4.92
N THR A 251 -2.86 8.94 5.63
CA THR A 251 -2.88 10.41 5.68
C THR A 251 -1.74 11.00 6.50
N LYS A 252 -1.03 10.16 7.27
CA LYS A 252 0.12 10.53 8.08
C LYS A 252 1.45 10.42 7.33
N ILE A 253 1.42 10.05 6.06
CA ILE A 253 2.62 9.78 5.27
C ILE A 253 2.76 10.83 4.18
N GLU A 254 3.87 11.56 4.23
CA GLU A 254 4.28 12.44 3.14
C GLU A 254 4.73 11.64 1.91
N ARG A 255 4.29 12.07 0.73
CA ARG A 255 4.57 11.37 -0.54
C ARG A 255 6.06 11.25 -0.82
N SER A 256 6.82 12.33 -0.59
CA SER A 256 8.26 12.36 -0.81
C SER A 256 8.97 11.38 0.10
N ALA A 257 8.60 11.34 1.39
CA ALA A 257 9.14 10.42 2.36
C ALA A 257 8.85 8.95 2.00
N TRP A 258 7.63 8.65 1.55
CA TRP A 258 7.27 7.30 1.10
C TRP A 258 8.07 6.84 -0.12
N ASN A 259 8.20 7.72 -1.12
CA ASN A 259 8.92 7.42 -2.34
C ASN A 259 10.40 7.17 -2.07
N GLU A 260 11.04 8.02 -1.26
CA GLU A 260 12.43 7.87 -0.85
C GLU A 260 12.62 6.57 -0.04
N ALA A 261 11.72 6.31 0.92
CA ALA A 261 11.78 5.09 1.71
C ALA A 261 11.64 3.83 0.84
N SER A 262 10.72 3.85 -0.13
CA SER A 262 10.53 2.75 -1.08
C SER A 262 11.73 2.56 -2.02
N ALA A 263 12.40 3.64 -2.43
CA ALA A 263 13.62 3.56 -3.24
C ALA A 263 14.80 2.98 -2.43
N ARG A 264 14.91 3.33 -1.15
CA ARG A 264 15.92 2.78 -0.24
C ARG A 264 15.68 1.33 0.13
N SER A 265 14.41 0.91 0.29
CA SER A 265 14.09 -0.49 0.54
C SER A 265 14.52 -1.39 -0.61
N PHE A 266 14.41 -0.92 -1.86
CA PHE A 266 14.92 -1.63 -3.03
C PHE A 266 16.44 -1.87 -2.97
N LYS A 267 17.18 -1.00 -2.30
CA LYS A 267 18.64 -1.13 -2.06
C LYS A 267 18.96 -1.96 -0.80
N GLY A 268 17.95 -2.60 -0.20
CA GLY A 268 18.09 -3.42 1.00
C GLY A 268 18.10 -2.64 2.32
N ASP A 269 17.67 -1.37 2.33
CA ASP A 269 17.54 -0.57 3.54
C ASP A 269 16.07 -0.23 3.84
N THR A 270 15.45 -1.03 4.70
CA THR A 270 14.03 -0.91 5.07
C THR A 270 13.78 0.03 6.25
N ARG A 271 14.83 0.55 6.90
CA ARG A 271 14.70 1.45 8.06
C ARG A 271 13.85 2.70 7.77
N PRO A 272 13.98 3.37 6.61
CA PRO A 272 13.13 4.52 6.31
C PRO A 272 11.67 4.14 6.10
N LEU A 273 11.40 2.96 5.52
CA LEU A 273 10.02 2.46 5.39
C LEU A 273 9.43 2.20 6.77
N ARG A 274 10.19 1.56 7.65
CA ARG A 274 9.81 1.33 9.04
C ARG A 274 9.47 2.65 9.74
N ASP A 275 10.30 3.68 9.60
CA ASP A 275 10.09 4.97 10.27
C ASP A 275 8.80 5.65 9.77
N VAL A 276 8.57 5.63 8.45
CA VAL A 276 7.33 6.16 7.85
C VAL A 276 6.11 5.35 8.28
N LEU A 277 6.21 4.02 8.32
CA LEU A 277 5.13 3.13 8.77
C LEU A 277 4.86 3.29 10.27
N ALA A 278 5.88 3.53 11.09
CA ALA A 278 5.70 3.77 12.52
C ALA A 278 4.80 4.99 12.78
N ALA A 279 4.90 6.04 11.95
CA ALA A 279 4.03 7.21 12.07
C ALA A 279 2.56 6.92 11.68
N ALA A 280 2.32 5.91 10.85
CA ALA A 280 1.03 5.63 10.23
C ALA A 280 0.28 4.42 10.83
N VAL A 281 1.01 3.48 11.44
CA VAL A 281 0.45 2.25 12.00
C VAL A 281 0.07 2.46 13.46
N ARG A 282 -1.21 2.24 13.77
CA ARG A 282 -1.79 2.37 15.12
C ARG A 282 -2.69 1.17 15.44
N PRO A 283 -2.89 0.82 16.72
CA PRO A 283 -3.85 -0.22 17.09
C PRO A 283 -5.23 0.10 16.53
N ASP A 284 -5.88 -0.90 15.93
CA ASP A 284 -7.26 -0.78 15.49
C ASP A 284 -8.16 -0.69 16.72
N ARG A 285 -8.97 0.36 16.80
CA ARG A 285 -9.87 0.63 17.94
C ARG A 285 -11.25 0.03 17.75
N SER A 286 -11.47 -0.70 16.65
CA SER A 286 -12.75 -1.34 16.32
C SER A 286 -12.91 -2.76 16.88
N THR A 287 -11.94 -3.24 17.67
CA THR A 287 -11.97 -4.52 18.41
C THR A 287 -12.02 -4.30 19.91
#